data_AF-A0AAU1X5C6-F1
#
_entry.id   AF-A0AAU1X5C6-F1
#
_cell.length_a   1.000
_cell.length_b   1.000
_cell.length_c   1.000
_cell.angle_alpha   90.00
_cell.angle_beta   90.00
_cell.angle_gamma   90.00
#
_symmetry.space_group_name_H-M   'P 1'
#
loop_
_entity.id
_entity.type
_entity.pdbx_description
1 polymer ?
#
loop_
_entity_poly.entity_id
_entity_poly.type
_entity_poly.pdbx_seq_one_letter_code
_entity_poly.pdbx_strand_id
1 'polypeptide(L)'
;MYETSAALATARWPLAASAETDWLRELAAEDGLTGFMPPALPDAAWVLHAMYEHELGPFDMSYFEYLRAFLNRNSTSPEIIPGLDPADVFTDPSDPFAKSTGEHPGPRYRRLRWAELARRTGDPVAAEGCLPDHTSFPSLRESGGWPVGISGPSEGSLDRSDWNRLVEILIEHSPQGADTRCLAYYTPLVLGAEDFDNLHVRAGQLADAKALYDHPEEDSWSPSNLWAHDRSWVLCTDYDLWATKVAGPAPLVEALLNDSEIEAVRLPWAP
;
A
#
# COMPACT_ATOMS: atom_id res chain seq x y z
N MET A 1 -29.34 9.75 13.65
CA MET A 1 -28.27 10.36 12.84
C MET A 1 -27.25 9.27 12.63
N TYR A 2 -27.02 8.85 11.39
CA TYR A 2 -25.95 7.91 11.09
C TYR A 2 -24.64 8.70 11.13
N GLU A 3 -23.75 8.37 12.06
CA GLU A 3 -22.37 8.86 12.06
C GLU A 3 -21.68 8.38 10.77
N THR A 4 -21.00 9.27 10.07
CA THR A 4 -20.27 8.94 8.84
C THR A 4 -18.94 8.24 9.19
N SER A 5 -18.40 7.42 8.27
CA SER A 5 -17.10 6.74 8.48
C SER A 5 -15.99 7.73 8.85
N ALA A 6 -15.98 8.90 8.19
CA ALA A 6 -15.04 9.99 8.48
C ALA A 6 -15.18 10.55 9.91
N ALA A 7 -16.40 10.76 10.41
CA ALA A 7 -16.60 11.26 11.77
C ALA A 7 -16.15 10.25 12.83
N LEU A 8 -16.36 8.95 12.57
CA LEU A 8 -15.87 7.87 13.41
C LEU A 8 -14.34 7.81 13.42
N ALA A 9 -13.70 7.92 12.26
CA ALA A 9 -12.24 7.93 12.14
C ALA A 9 -11.62 9.05 12.98
N THR A 10 -12.12 10.29 12.84
CA THR A 10 -11.61 11.44 13.62
C THR A 10 -11.81 11.29 15.13
N ALA A 11 -12.96 10.75 15.56
CA ALA A 11 -13.21 10.54 16.97
C ALA A 11 -12.34 9.43 17.59
N ARG A 12 -12.01 8.38 16.82
CA ARG A 12 -11.28 7.19 17.26
C ARG A 12 -9.76 7.33 17.14
N TRP A 13 -9.29 8.21 16.27
CA TRP A 13 -7.86 8.48 16.01
C TRP A 13 -7.52 9.97 16.14
N PRO A 14 -7.64 10.55 17.35
CA PRO A 14 -7.20 11.93 17.60
C PRO A 14 -5.68 12.09 17.37
N LEU A 15 -5.28 13.33 17.12
CA LEU A 15 -3.86 13.71 17.06
C LEU A 15 -3.15 13.39 18.39
N ALA A 16 -1.93 12.90 18.25
CA ALA A 16 -0.98 12.67 19.33
C ALA A 16 0.20 13.64 19.22
N ALA A 17 1.10 13.63 20.21
CA ALA A 17 2.31 14.44 20.16
C ALA A 17 3.29 13.90 19.11
N SER A 18 3.94 14.79 18.35
CA SER A 18 4.97 14.41 17.37
C SER A 18 6.14 13.64 18.01
N ALA A 19 6.47 13.97 19.27
CA ALA A 19 7.50 13.31 20.07
C ALA A 19 7.26 11.79 20.27
N GLU A 20 6.07 11.28 20.01
CA GLU A 20 5.81 9.83 20.00
C GLU A 20 6.60 9.08 18.91
N THR A 21 7.15 9.79 17.92
CA THR A 21 8.05 9.25 16.89
C THR A 21 9.52 9.22 17.28
N ASP A 22 9.92 9.83 18.40
CA ASP A 22 11.33 9.98 18.78
C ASP A 22 12.05 8.63 18.87
N TRP A 23 11.36 7.61 19.39
CA TRP A 23 11.92 6.27 19.47
C TRP A 23 12.07 5.59 18.10
N LEU A 24 11.20 5.91 17.12
CA LEU A 24 11.34 5.42 15.74
C LEU A 24 12.53 6.10 15.06
N ARG A 25 12.72 7.39 15.30
CA ARG A 25 13.89 8.15 14.82
C ARG A 25 15.19 7.54 15.34
N GLU A 26 15.23 7.19 16.62
CA GLU A 26 16.37 6.47 17.21
C GLU A 26 16.53 5.05 16.65
N LEU A 27 15.43 4.32 16.44
CA LEU A 27 15.44 2.93 16.00
C LEU A 27 15.86 2.77 14.54
N ALA A 28 15.32 3.60 13.64
CA ALA A 28 15.56 3.56 12.20
C ALA A 28 16.81 4.37 11.81
N ALA A 29 17.26 5.31 12.65
CA ALA A 29 18.26 6.31 12.32
C ALA A 29 17.87 7.18 11.09
N GLU A 30 16.58 7.40 10.90
CA GLU A 30 15.97 8.14 9.78
C GLU A 30 15.22 9.37 10.29
N ASP A 31 14.99 10.34 9.42
CA ASP A 31 14.29 11.58 9.78
C ASP A 31 12.76 11.47 9.74
N GLY A 32 12.24 10.40 9.15
CA GLY A 32 10.81 10.14 8.95
C GLY A 32 10.27 10.65 7.62
N LEU A 33 11.09 11.24 6.76
CA LEU A 33 10.64 11.91 5.54
C LEU A 33 9.87 10.99 4.60
N THR A 34 10.23 9.73 4.48
CA THR A 34 9.49 8.74 3.66
C THR A 34 8.75 7.71 4.53
N GLY A 35 9.00 7.71 5.83
CA GLY A 35 8.62 6.67 6.79
C GLY A 35 9.78 6.43 7.76
N PHE A 36 9.56 5.59 8.77
CA PHE A 36 10.63 5.09 9.64
C PHE A 36 10.80 3.59 9.43
N MET A 37 11.80 3.17 8.65
CA MET A 37 12.00 1.77 8.33
C MET A 37 12.55 1.00 9.55
N PRO A 38 11.80 0.06 10.15
CA PRO A 38 12.25 -0.64 11.33
C PRO A 38 13.25 -1.76 10.97
N PRO A 39 14.14 -2.17 11.89
CA PRO A 39 14.78 -3.47 11.83
C PRO A 39 13.76 -4.60 12.12
N ALA A 40 14.14 -5.87 11.97
CA ALA A 40 13.23 -7.02 12.04
C ALA A 40 12.38 -7.17 13.34
N LEU A 41 12.98 -7.12 14.53
CA LEU A 41 12.37 -7.14 15.88
C LEU A 41 11.24 -8.15 16.25
N PRO A 42 11.56 -9.41 16.62
CA PRO A 42 12.78 -10.18 16.31
C PRO A 42 12.83 -10.70 14.87
N ASP A 43 11.76 -10.57 14.09
CA ASP A 43 11.63 -11.11 12.74
C ASP A 43 10.75 -10.18 11.90
N ALA A 44 10.90 -10.20 10.58
CA ALA A 44 10.08 -9.37 9.70
C ALA A 44 9.76 -10.04 8.36
N ALA A 45 8.68 -9.55 7.77
CA ALA A 45 8.33 -9.82 6.39
C ALA A 45 7.93 -8.53 5.68
N TRP A 46 8.03 -8.56 4.35
CA TRP A 46 7.58 -7.53 3.45
C TRP A 46 6.25 -7.96 2.84
N VAL A 47 5.18 -7.25 3.18
CA VAL A 47 3.86 -7.38 2.56
C VAL A 47 3.91 -6.65 1.22
N LEU A 48 3.82 -7.40 0.12
CA LEU A 48 3.86 -6.87 -1.24
C LEU A 48 2.49 -6.28 -1.58
N HIS A 49 2.47 -5.00 -2.00
CA HIS A 49 1.22 -4.30 -2.28
C HIS A 49 0.45 -4.96 -3.42
N ALA A 50 -0.87 -4.89 -3.35
CA ALA A 50 -1.76 -5.56 -4.29
C ALA A 50 -1.54 -5.11 -5.74
N MET A 51 -1.61 -6.07 -6.65
CA MET A 51 -1.75 -5.82 -8.09
C MET A 51 -3.00 -6.51 -8.58
N TYR A 52 -3.57 -6.01 -9.66
CA TYR A 52 -4.76 -6.63 -10.24
C TYR A 52 -4.62 -6.81 -11.73
N GLU A 53 -5.21 -7.87 -12.26
CA GLU A 53 -5.30 -8.16 -13.68
C GLU A 53 -6.76 -8.12 -14.12
N HIS A 54 -7.04 -7.34 -15.16
CA HIS A 54 -8.34 -7.26 -15.83
C HIS A 54 -8.54 -8.46 -16.76
N GLU A 55 -9.73 -9.06 -16.72
CA GLU A 55 -10.07 -10.26 -17.52
C GLU A 55 -9.90 -10.11 -19.04
N LEU A 56 -10.08 -8.89 -19.58
CA LEU A 56 -9.93 -8.59 -21.02
C LEU A 56 -8.69 -7.78 -21.37
N GLY A 57 -7.92 -7.36 -20.37
CA GLY A 57 -6.79 -6.47 -20.60
C GLY A 57 -5.63 -7.22 -21.26
N PRO A 58 -5.18 -6.84 -22.47
CA PRO A 58 -4.05 -7.49 -23.12
C PRO A 58 -2.76 -7.27 -22.34
N PHE A 59 -1.91 -8.31 -22.33
CA PHE A 59 -0.59 -8.25 -21.70
C PHE A 59 0.46 -7.56 -22.61
N ASP A 60 0.22 -7.54 -23.92
CA ASP A 60 1.15 -7.04 -24.95
C ASP A 60 0.92 -5.57 -25.33
N MET A 61 -0.11 -4.91 -24.81
CA MET A 61 -0.35 -3.48 -24.96
C MET A 61 -0.03 -2.77 -23.65
N SER A 62 0.87 -1.79 -23.69
CA SER A 62 1.19 -0.98 -22.52
C SER A 62 0.08 0.02 -22.16
N TYR A 63 0.01 0.42 -20.89
CA TYR A 63 -0.86 1.49 -20.42
C TYR A 63 -0.66 2.78 -21.23
N PHE A 64 0.59 3.12 -21.56
CA PHE A 64 0.91 4.34 -22.31
C PHE A 64 0.42 4.29 -23.76
N GLU A 65 0.53 3.12 -24.41
CA GLU A 65 -0.06 2.92 -25.74
C GLU A 65 -1.58 3.05 -25.71
N TYR A 66 -2.23 2.50 -24.68
CA TYR A 66 -3.67 2.62 -24.50
C TYR A 66 -4.09 4.06 -24.23
N LEU A 67 -3.42 4.76 -23.31
CA LEU A 67 -3.63 6.18 -23.03
C LEU A 67 -3.49 7.03 -24.29
N ARG A 68 -2.43 6.80 -25.08
CA ARG A 68 -2.24 7.50 -26.36
C ARG A 68 -3.39 7.22 -27.32
N ALA A 69 -3.85 5.98 -27.43
CA ALA A 69 -4.99 5.63 -28.29
C ALA A 69 -6.28 6.29 -27.79
N PHE A 70 -6.50 6.35 -26.48
CA PHE A 70 -7.65 6.98 -25.84
C PHE A 70 -7.72 8.48 -26.07
N LEU A 71 -6.62 9.19 -25.83
CA LEU A 71 -6.53 10.64 -26.04
C LEU A 71 -6.69 11.04 -27.52
N ASN A 72 -6.32 10.16 -28.45
CA ASN A 72 -6.48 10.37 -29.88
C ASN A 72 -7.83 9.86 -30.43
N ARG A 73 -8.72 9.33 -29.58
CA ARG A 73 -10.01 8.83 -30.05
C ARG A 73 -10.90 10.01 -30.44
N ASN A 74 -11.45 9.95 -31.65
CA ASN A 74 -12.55 10.83 -32.04
C ASN A 74 -13.87 10.14 -31.69
N SER A 75 -14.96 10.92 -31.55
CA SER A 75 -16.28 10.41 -31.16
C SER A 75 -16.86 9.33 -32.09
N THR A 76 -16.24 9.08 -33.26
CA THR A 76 -16.65 8.09 -34.26
C THR A 76 -15.67 6.92 -34.40
N SER A 77 -14.59 6.88 -33.61
CA SER A 77 -13.61 5.78 -33.64
C SER A 77 -14.15 4.54 -32.89
N PRO A 78 -13.85 3.31 -33.35
CA PRO A 78 -14.23 2.09 -32.64
C PRO A 78 -13.55 2.01 -31.26
N GLU A 79 -14.09 1.15 -30.38
CA GLU A 79 -13.44 0.78 -29.12
C GLU A 79 -11.98 0.35 -29.37
N ILE A 80 -11.05 0.84 -28.53
CA ILE A 80 -9.61 0.58 -28.67
C ILE A 80 -9.31 -0.89 -28.45
N ILE A 81 -9.84 -1.42 -27.35
CA ILE A 81 -9.85 -2.84 -27.02
C ILE A 81 -11.33 -3.23 -26.87
N PRO A 82 -11.86 -4.17 -27.67
CA PRO A 82 -13.25 -4.57 -27.60
C PRO A 82 -13.67 -5.01 -26.19
N GLY A 83 -14.69 -4.37 -25.63
CA GLY A 83 -15.26 -4.71 -24.33
C GLY A 83 -14.44 -4.31 -23.10
N LEU A 84 -13.31 -3.62 -23.26
CA LEU A 84 -12.59 -2.96 -22.15
C LEU A 84 -13.07 -1.50 -22.06
N ASP A 85 -13.80 -1.16 -21.01
CA ASP A 85 -14.25 0.21 -20.79
C ASP A 85 -13.05 1.06 -20.32
N PRO A 86 -12.80 2.25 -20.89
CA PRO A 86 -11.84 3.19 -20.33
C PRO A 86 -12.06 3.50 -18.84
N ALA A 87 -13.29 3.41 -18.34
CA ALA A 87 -13.61 3.56 -16.92
C ALA A 87 -13.15 2.36 -16.06
N ASP A 88 -12.85 1.20 -16.66
CA ASP A 88 -12.20 0.09 -15.98
C ASP A 88 -10.69 0.38 -15.82
N VAL A 89 -10.08 1.14 -16.74
CA VAL A 89 -8.63 1.40 -16.79
C VAL A 89 -8.22 2.68 -16.05
N PHE A 90 -9.02 3.74 -16.16
CA PHE A 90 -8.72 5.05 -15.58
C PHE A 90 -9.64 5.32 -14.38
N THR A 91 -9.05 5.74 -13.26
CA THR A 91 -9.80 6.19 -12.07
C THR A 91 -10.83 7.26 -12.41
N ASP A 92 -10.44 8.22 -13.26
CA ASP A 92 -11.34 9.20 -13.86
C ASP A 92 -11.04 9.31 -15.36
N PRO A 93 -11.92 8.86 -16.25
CA PRO A 93 -11.71 9.01 -17.70
C PRO A 93 -11.59 10.47 -18.18
N SER A 94 -12.04 11.44 -17.37
CA SER A 94 -11.87 12.88 -17.63
C SER A 94 -10.53 13.43 -17.13
N ASP A 95 -9.89 12.74 -16.18
CA ASP A 95 -8.53 12.98 -15.71
C ASP A 95 -7.78 11.65 -15.57
N PRO A 96 -7.16 11.13 -16.65
CA PRO A 96 -6.47 9.83 -16.63
C PRO A 96 -5.19 9.84 -15.77
N PHE A 97 -4.89 10.95 -15.08
CA PHE A 97 -3.82 11.08 -14.10
C PHE A 97 -4.35 11.17 -12.67
N ALA A 98 -5.66 11.04 -12.47
CA ALA A 98 -6.28 11.00 -11.15
C ALA A 98 -5.69 9.86 -10.31
N LYS A 99 -5.33 10.20 -9.08
CA LYS A 99 -4.69 9.28 -8.13
C LYS A 99 -5.62 8.09 -7.82
N SER A 100 -5.05 6.89 -7.75
CA SER A 100 -5.76 5.73 -7.21
C SER A 100 -6.13 5.94 -5.74
N THR A 101 -7.34 5.54 -5.35
CA THR A 101 -7.82 5.60 -3.96
C THR A 101 -7.44 4.36 -3.15
N GLY A 102 -6.61 3.46 -3.72
CA GLY A 102 -6.24 2.17 -3.13
C GLY A 102 -7.44 1.23 -2.91
N GLU A 103 -8.54 1.47 -3.62
CA GLU A 103 -9.69 0.59 -3.67
C GLU A 103 -9.48 -0.50 -4.71
N HIS A 104 -10.19 -1.62 -4.56
CA HIS A 104 -10.22 -2.65 -5.59
C HIS A 104 -10.71 -2.04 -6.91
N PRO A 105 -9.99 -2.23 -8.05
CA PRO A 105 -10.27 -1.54 -9.32
C PRO A 105 -11.55 -2.00 -10.05
N GLY A 106 -12.46 -2.70 -9.35
CA GLY A 106 -13.74 -3.16 -9.90
C GLY A 106 -13.84 -4.68 -10.11
N PRO A 107 -15.05 -5.20 -10.42
CA PRO A 107 -15.37 -6.62 -10.34
C PRO A 107 -14.75 -7.50 -11.44
N ARG A 108 -14.23 -6.88 -12.50
CA ARG A 108 -13.58 -7.57 -13.64
C ARG A 108 -12.07 -7.70 -13.47
N TYR A 109 -11.57 -7.23 -12.34
CA TYR A 109 -10.20 -7.37 -11.92
C TYR A 109 -10.10 -8.53 -10.94
N ARG A 110 -9.06 -9.34 -11.09
CA ARG A 110 -8.67 -10.34 -10.09
C ARG A 110 -7.34 -9.95 -9.48
N ARG A 111 -7.10 -10.36 -8.24
CA ARG A 111 -5.77 -10.25 -7.62
C ARG A 111 -4.73 -10.96 -8.49
N LEU A 112 -3.68 -10.23 -8.86
CA LEU A 112 -2.48 -10.75 -9.51
C LEU A 112 -1.38 -10.79 -8.46
N ARG A 113 -0.87 -12.00 -8.17
CA ARG A 113 0.24 -12.18 -7.23
C ARG A 113 1.56 -11.75 -7.87
N TRP A 114 2.47 -11.16 -7.10
CA TRP A 114 3.83 -10.85 -7.52
C TRP A 114 4.57 -12.10 -7.99
N ALA A 115 4.47 -13.20 -7.25
CA ALA A 115 5.02 -14.48 -7.67
C ALA A 115 4.41 -15.02 -8.97
N GLU A 116 3.17 -14.66 -9.30
CA GLU A 116 2.55 -15.01 -10.58
C GLU A 116 3.14 -14.17 -11.72
N LEU A 117 3.25 -12.86 -11.54
CA LEU A 117 3.82 -11.96 -12.55
C LEU A 117 5.30 -12.28 -12.80
N ALA A 118 6.09 -12.48 -11.73
CA ALA A 118 7.49 -12.89 -11.79
C ALA A 118 7.69 -14.16 -12.66
N ARG A 119 6.83 -15.18 -12.51
CA ARG A 119 6.90 -16.38 -13.35
C ARG A 119 6.60 -16.12 -14.82
N ARG A 120 5.72 -15.16 -15.13
CA ARG A 120 5.33 -14.83 -16.51
C ARG A 120 6.43 -14.05 -17.22
N THR A 121 7.07 -13.13 -16.51
CA THR A 121 8.11 -12.26 -17.08
C THR A 121 9.51 -12.87 -17.01
N GLY A 122 9.74 -13.77 -16.05
CA GLY A 122 11.08 -14.27 -15.72
C GLY A 122 11.86 -13.35 -14.77
N ASP A 123 11.27 -12.25 -14.32
CA ASP A 123 11.86 -11.38 -13.30
C ASP A 123 11.79 -12.03 -11.91
N PRO A 124 12.69 -11.68 -10.97
CA PRO A 124 12.53 -12.05 -9.58
C PRO A 124 11.36 -11.28 -8.93
N VAL A 125 10.73 -11.85 -7.90
CA VAL A 125 9.73 -11.13 -7.09
C VAL A 125 10.35 -9.89 -6.42
N ALA A 126 11.57 -10.03 -5.92
CA ALA A 126 12.41 -8.94 -5.47
C ALA A 126 13.86 -9.27 -5.84
N ALA A 127 14.53 -8.36 -6.54
CA ALA A 127 15.94 -8.54 -6.89
C ALA A 127 16.82 -8.43 -5.64
N GLU A 128 17.87 -9.26 -5.56
CA GLU A 128 18.80 -9.24 -4.43
C GLU A 128 19.42 -7.85 -4.26
N GLY A 129 19.37 -7.32 -3.04
CA GLY A 129 19.86 -5.97 -2.71
C GLY A 129 18.88 -4.83 -3.04
N CYS A 130 17.72 -5.13 -3.63
CA CYS A 130 16.67 -4.16 -3.93
C CYS A 130 15.45 -4.37 -3.04
N LEU A 131 14.79 -3.28 -2.67
CA LEU A 131 13.47 -3.32 -2.05
C LEU A 131 12.38 -3.31 -3.14
N PRO A 132 11.19 -3.85 -2.88
CA PRO A 132 10.10 -3.78 -3.84
C PRO A 132 9.64 -2.34 -4.05
N ASP A 133 9.91 -1.81 -5.24
CA ASP A 133 9.59 -0.45 -5.67
C ASP A 133 9.17 -0.44 -7.15
N HIS A 134 9.10 0.75 -7.75
CA HIS A 134 8.75 0.96 -9.15
C HIS A 134 9.68 0.26 -10.18
N THR A 135 10.81 -0.29 -9.75
CA THR A 135 11.79 -0.99 -10.59
C THR A 135 11.68 -2.52 -10.54
N SER A 136 10.80 -3.06 -9.69
CA SER A 136 10.73 -4.51 -9.39
C SER A 136 10.51 -5.44 -10.60
N PHE A 137 9.87 -4.97 -11.66
CA PHE A 137 9.62 -5.73 -12.90
C PHE A 137 10.31 -5.05 -14.10
N PRO A 138 11.63 -5.17 -14.24
CA PRO A 138 12.38 -4.46 -15.27
C PRO A 138 11.99 -4.87 -16.69
N SER A 139 11.61 -6.13 -16.92
CA SER A 139 11.16 -6.59 -18.24
C SER A 139 9.94 -5.84 -18.76
N LEU A 140 9.02 -5.42 -17.87
CA LEU A 140 7.85 -4.63 -18.24
C LEU A 140 8.26 -3.23 -18.70
N ARG A 141 9.31 -2.65 -18.11
CA ARG A 141 9.84 -1.35 -18.57
C ARG A 141 10.45 -1.45 -19.96
N GLU A 142 11.14 -2.55 -20.25
CA GLU A 142 11.69 -2.82 -21.59
C GLU A 142 10.58 -3.01 -22.64
N SER A 143 9.42 -3.55 -22.25
CA SER A 143 8.25 -3.70 -23.12
C SER A 143 7.31 -2.48 -23.17
N GLY A 144 7.75 -1.32 -22.66
CA GLY A 144 6.98 -0.07 -22.77
C GLY A 144 6.17 0.32 -21.53
N GLY A 145 6.37 -0.38 -20.41
CA GLY A 145 5.73 -0.13 -19.12
C GLY A 145 4.74 -1.21 -18.73
N TRP A 146 3.92 -0.92 -17.71
CA TRP A 146 2.86 -1.82 -17.26
C TRP A 146 1.90 -2.15 -18.41
N PRO A 147 1.54 -3.43 -18.60
CA PRO A 147 0.45 -3.81 -19.50
C PRO A 147 -0.85 -3.12 -19.07
N VAL A 148 -1.65 -2.67 -20.04
CA VAL A 148 -2.93 -1.98 -19.77
C VAL A 148 -3.90 -2.84 -18.95
N GLY A 149 -3.80 -4.16 -19.09
CA GLY A 149 -4.59 -5.10 -18.31
C GLY A 149 -4.16 -5.24 -16.85
N ILE A 150 -3.05 -4.63 -16.44
CA ILE A 150 -2.54 -4.75 -15.08
C ILE A 150 -2.59 -3.40 -14.38
N SER A 151 -3.34 -3.35 -13.28
CA SER A 151 -3.19 -2.28 -12.28
C SER A 151 -2.01 -2.64 -11.39
N GLY A 152 -0.94 -1.87 -11.49
CA GLY A 152 0.23 -2.00 -10.63
C GLY A 152 -0.06 -1.63 -9.17
N PRO A 153 0.88 -1.87 -8.26
CA PRO A 153 0.70 -1.54 -6.85
C PRO A 153 0.66 -0.03 -6.59
N SER A 154 -0.08 0.35 -5.55
CA SER A 154 -0.10 1.72 -5.03
C SER A 154 1.24 2.05 -4.36
N GLU A 155 1.92 3.08 -4.84
CA GLU A 155 3.17 3.57 -4.25
C GLU A 155 2.92 4.23 -2.89
N GLY A 156 3.71 3.87 -1.88
CA GLY A 156 3.65 4.45 -0.54
C GLY A 156 2.38 4.14 0.27
N SER A 157 1.45 3.33 -0.27
CA SER A 157 0.19 2.99 0.40
C SER A 157 -0.21 1.55 0.17
N LEU A 158 -0.71 0.91 1.23
CA LEU A 158 -1.48 -0.32 1.07
C LEU A 158 -2.85 0.00 0.47
N ASP A 159 -3.35 -0.94 -0.33
CA ASP A 159 -4.74 -0.95 -0.74
C ASP A 159 -5.64 -1.30 0.45
N ARG A 160 -6.89 -0.83 0.43
CA ARG A 160 -7.84 -1.01 1.54
C ARG A 160 -8.05 -2.47 1.92
N SER A 161 -8.12 -3.38 0.95
CA SER A 161 -8.32 -4.81 1.22
C SER A 161 -7.14 -5.39 2.02
N ASP A 162 -5.92 -5.05 1.63
CA ASP A 162 -4.70 -5.54 2.27
C ASP A 162 -4.50 -4.88 3.62
N TRP A 163 -4.79 -3.59 3.74
CA TRP A 163 -4.83 -2.88 5.02
C TRP A 163 -5.80 -3.55 6.01
N ASN A 164 -7.02 -3.83 5.57
CA ASN A 164 -8.04 -4.45 6.41
C ASN A 164 -7.63 -5.84 6.87
N ARG A 165 -7.05 -6.65 5.97
CA ARG A 165 -6.57 -7.99 6.30
C ARG A 165 -5.35 -7.94 7.23
N LEU A 166 -4.42 -7.02 6.98
CA LEU A 166 -3.26 -6.79 7.84
C LEU A 166 -3.69 -6.41 9.26
N VAL A 167 -4.67 -5.51 9.41
CA VAL A 167 -5.23 -5.15 10.73
C VAL A 167 -5.81 -6.37 11.44
N GLU A 168 -6.52 -7.27 10.74
CA GLU A 168 -7.04 -8.50 11.35
C GLU A 168 -5.91 -9.40 11.87
N ILE A 169 -4.87 -9.62 11.07
CA ILE A 169 -3.69 -10.40 11.49
C ILE A 169 -3.01 -9.75 12.70
N LEU A 170 -2.85 -8.43 12.69
CA LEU A 170 -2.27 -7.70 13.83
C LEU A 170 -3.13 -7.87 15.09
N ILE A 171 -4.47 -7.85 14.97
CA ILE A 171 -5.38 -8.10 16.10
C ILE A 171 -5.16 -9.51 16.65
N GLU A 172 -5.07 -10.52 15.79
CA GLU A 172 -4.89 -11.91 16.22
C GLU A 172 -3.55 -12.14 16.95
N HIS A 173 -2.53 -11.34 16.61
CA HIS A 173 -1.16 -11.51 17.09
C HIS A 173 -0.68 -10.46 18.10
N SER A 174 -1.53 -9.49 18.46
CA SER A 174 -1.22 -8.51 19.50
C SER A 174 -1.63 -9.02 20.89
N PRO A 175 -0.83 -8.79 21.96
CA PRO A 175 -1.14 -9.31 23.30
C PRO A 175 -2.50 -8.86 23.86
N GLN A 176 -2.96 -7.66 23.49
CA GLN A 176 -4.26 -7.09 23.90
C GLN A 176 -5.32 -7.20 22.79
N GLY A 177 -5.02 -7.92 21.72
CA GLY A 177 -5.91 -8.11 20.59
C GLY A 177 -6.42 -6.78 20.01
N ALA A 178 -7.74 -6.67 19.89
CA ALA A 178 -8.42 -5.50 19.35
C ALA A 178 -8.22 -4.24 20.22
N ASP A 179 -8.04 -4.41 21.53
CA ASP A 179 -7.86 -3.31 22.49
C ASP A 179 -6.42 -2.76 22.49
N THR A 180 -5.51 -3.34 21.70
CA THR A 180 -4.12 -2.90 21.59
C THR A 180 -4.07 -1.42 21.24
N ARG A 181 -3.45 -0.62 22.11
CA ARG A 181 -3.21 0.81 21.84
C ARG A 181 -2.14 0.94 20.77
N CYS A 182 -2.43 1.74 19.77
CA CYS A 182 -1.56 1.95 18.62
C CYS A 182 -1.36 3.43 18.32
N LEU A 183 -0.28 3.72 17.62
CA LEU A 183 -0.05 5.02 17.02
C LEU A 183 0.19 4.86 15.52
N ALA A 184 -0.32 5.80 14.75
CA ALA A 184 -0.23 5.87 13.30
C ALA A 184 0.47 7.16 12.92
N TYR A 185 1.56 7.06 12.16
CA TYR A 185 2.31 8.18 11.62
C TYR A 185 2.10 8.26 10.11
N TYR A 186 1.95 9.49 9.62
CA TYR A 186 1.85 9.78 8.19
C TYR A 186 3.01 10.68 7.81
N THR A 187 3.74 10.30 6.77
CA THR A 187 4.83 11.11 6.24
C THR A 187 4.33 12.48 5.76
N PRO A 188 5.10 13.56 5.97
CA PRO A 188 4.81 14.86 5.37
C PRO A 188 4.70 14.83 3.84
N LEU A 189 5.35 13.87 3.16
CA LEU A 189 5.22 13.72 1.70
C LEU A 189 3.80 13.33 1.26
N VAL A 190 3.15 12.47 2.04
CA VAL A 190 1.76 12.05 1.81
C VAL A 190 0.79 13.20 2.06
N LEU A 191 1.06 14.01 3.07
CA LEU A 191 0.18 15.11 3.50
C LEU A 191 0.43 16.42 2.74
N GLY A 192 1.46 16.47 1.88
CA GLY A 192 1.92 17.73 1.27
C GLY A 192 2.29 18.78 2.31
N ALA A 193 2.77 18.34 3.48
CA ALA A 193 3.05 19.22 4.61
C ALA A 193 4.30 20.08 4.36
N GLU A 194 4.21 21.35 4.74
CA GLU A 194 5.35 22.28 4.70
C GLU A 194 6.19 22.25 6.00
N ASP A 195 5.63 21.68 7.07
CA ASP A 195 6.24 21.59 8.40
C ASP A 195 6.77 20.17 8.65
N PHE A 196 8.10 20.04 8.60
CA PHE A 196 8.81 18.77 8.79
C PHE A 196 9.22 18.54 10.25
N ASP A 197 9.04 19.54 11.12
CA ASP A 197 9.41 19.45 12.54
C ASP A 197 8.22 18.95 13.39
N ASN A 198 6.98 19.23 12.95
CA ASN A 198 5.75 18.77 13.62
C ASN A 198 5.15 17.55 12.92
N LEU A 199 5.75 16.39 13.16
CA LEU A 199 5.31 15.12 12.59
C LEU A 199 3.86 14.75 12.94
N HIS A 200 3.11 14.30 11.92
CA HIS A 200 1.69 14.00 12.03
C HIS A 200 1.46 12.59 12.57
N VAL A 201 1.01 12.51 13.82
CA VAL A 201 0.79 11.26 14.54
C VAL A 201 -0.63 11.22 15.09
N ARG A 202 -1.27 10.06 14.98
CA ARG A 202 -2.57 9.76 15.59
C ARG A 202 -2.44 8.61 16.57
N ALA A 203 -3.26 8.62 17.61
CA ALA A 203 -3.31 7.53 18.58
C ALA A 203 -4.73 6.96 18.68
N GLY A 204 -4.84 5.64 18.76
CA GLY A 204 -6.13 4.95 18.77
C GLY A 204 -6.01 3.50 19.25
N GLN A 205 -7.09 2.74 19.05
CA GLN A 205 -7.11 1.29 19.29
C GLN A 205 -7.00 0.52 17.97
N LEU A 206 -6.35 -0.63 18.00
CA LEU A 206 -6.15 -1.46 16.82
C LEU A 206 -7.48 -1.91 16.18
N ALA A 207 -8.53 -2.14 16.99
CA ALA A 207 -9.89 -2.42 16.53
C ALA A 207 -10.41 -1.39 15.51
N ASP A 208 -9.97 -0.14 15.64
CA ASP A 208 -10.41 0.99 14.85
C ASP A 208 -9.45 1.35 13.72
N ALA A 209 -8.34 0.61 13.55
CA ALA A 209 -7.31 0.94 12.57
C ALA A 209 -7.83 0.89 11.12
N LYS A 210 -8.84 0.08 10.82
CA LYS A 210 -9.50 0.07 9.50
C LYS A 210 -10.09 1.44 9.13
N ALA A 211 -10.54 2.21 10.12
CA ALA A 211 -11.13 3.54 9.90
C ALA A 211 -10.09 4.61 9.53
N LEU A 212 -8.79 4.38 9.75
CA LEU A 212 -7.73 5.32 9.36
C LEU A 212 -7.74 5.59 7.85
N TYR A 213 -8.14 4.61 7.04
CA TYR A 213 -8.26 4.75 5.60
C TYR A 213 -9.35 5.76 5.16
N ASP A 214 -10.34 5.99 6.02
CA ASP A 214 -11.44 6.93 5.79
C ASP A 214 -11.25 8.25 6.55
N HIS A 215 -10.08 8.45 7.17
CA HIS A 215 -9.83 9.65 7.93
C HIS A 215 -9.75 10.87 6.99
N PRO A 216 -10.57 11.91 7.21
CA PRO A 216 -10.77 12.99 6.23
C PRO A 216 -9.53 13.87 6.01
N GLU A 217 -8.57 13.84 6.93
CA GLU A 217 -7.31 14.59 6.84
C GLU A 217 -6.17 13.80 6.18
N GLU A 218 -6.39 12.52 5.81
CA GLU A 218 -5.33 11.63 5.31
C GLU A 218 -5.47 11.26 3.82
N ASP A 219 -6.40 11.88 3.10
CA ASP A 219 -6.58 11.72 1.64
C ASP A 219 -6.54 10.26 1.12
N SER A 220 -7.18 9.36 1.87
CA SER A 220 -7.27 7.92 1.59
C SER A 220 -5.93 7.18 1.53
N TRP A 221 -4.90 7.68 2.22
CA TRP A 221 -3.65 6.98 2.43
C TRP A 221 -3.73 6.03 3.63
N SER A 222 -3.06 4.87 3.52
CA SER A 222 -2.70 4.10 4.72
C SER A 222 -1.57 4.82 5.48
N PRO A 223 -1.46 4.66 6.81
CA PRO A 223 -0.33 5.20 7.56
C PRO A 223 1.02 4.73 7.02
N SER A 224 2.01 5.64 7.00
CA SER A 224 3.40 5.30 6.69
C SER A 224 4.01 4.42 7.77
N ASN A 225 3.67 4.65 9.04
CA ASN A 225 3.98 3.72 10.11
C ASN A 225 2.75 3.48 10.99
N LEU A 226 2.60 2.25 11.47
CA LEU A 226 1.69 1.90 12.56
C LEU A 226 2.47 1.03 13.55
N TRP A 227 2.35 1.28 14.84
CA TRP A 227 3.00 0.44 15.86
C TRP A 227 2.12 0.25 17.07
N ALA A 228 2.30 -0.88 17.76
CA ALA A 228 1.74 -1.06 19.08
C ALA A 228 2.47 -0.16 20.08
N HIS A 229 1.74 0.45 21.01
CA HIS A 229 2.30 1.34 22.02
C HIS A 229 3.34 0.63 22.92
N ASP A 230 3.23 -0.69 23.10
CA ASP A 230 4.22 -1.50 23.82
C ASP A 230 5.47 -1.84 22.98
N ARG A 231 5.50 -1.39 21.72
CA ARG A 231 6.57 -1.58 20.73
C ARG A 231 6.85 -3.05 20.41
N SER A 232 5.86 -3.91 20.62
CA SER A 232 5.96 -5.33 20.31
C SER A 232 6.04 -5.61 18.81
N TRP A 233 5.47 -4.73 17.98
CA TRP A 233 5.57 -4.74 16.52
C TRP A 233 5.46 -3.32 15.97
N VAL A 234 5.94 -3.14 14.74
CA VAL A 234 5.87 -1.91 13.96
C VAL A 234 5.82 -2.28 12.48
N LEU A 235 5.01 -1.54 11.72
CA LEU A 235 5.05 -1.58 10.26
C LEU A 235 5.58 -0.25 9.70
N CYS A 236 6.16 -0.32 8.50
CA CYS A 236 6.56 0.81 7.70
C CYS A 236 6.22 0.60 6.22
N THR A 237 5.47 1.53 5.66
CA THR A 237 5.31 1.74 4.23
C THR A 237 6.09 2.99 3.89
N ASP A 238 7.27 2.79 3.30
CA ASP A 238 8.04 3.91 2.78
C ASP A 238 7.34 4.49 1.55
N TYR A 239 7.36 5.81 1.42
CA TYR A 239 6.71 6.56 0.36
C TYR A 239 7.04 6.07 -1.06
N ASP A 240 8.28 5.67 -1.32
CA ASP A 240 8.75 5.25 -2.66
C ASP A 240 8.62 3.73 -2.89
N LEU A 241 8.09 2.98 -1.91
CA LEU A 241 8.01 1.52 -1.98
C LEU A 241 6.64 0.99 -2.37
N TRP A 242 6.66 -0.20 -2.97
CA TRP A 242 5.50 -1.03 -3.31
C TRP A 242 5.35 -2.21 -2.35
N ALA A 243 5.91 -2.08 -1.15
CA ALA A 243 5.79 -3.06 -0.08
C ALA A 243 5.81 -2.39 1.29
N THR A 244 5.11 -3.01 2.23
CA THR A 244 5.09 -2.63 3.64
C THR A 244 5.94 -3.61 4.44
N LYS A 245 6.96 -3.14 5.14
CA LYS A 245 7.69 -3.97 6.11
C LYS A 245 6.87 -4.10 7.38
N VAL A 246 6.70 -5.32 7.87
CA VAL A 246 6.11 -5.60 9.19
C VAL A 246 7.14 -6.33 10.04
N ALA A 247 7.56 -5.67 11.12
CA ALA A 247 8.55 -6.12 12.08
C ALA A 247 7.87 -6.48 13.40
N GLY A 248 8.14 -7.67 13.93
CA GLY A 248 7.46 -8.16 15.12
C GLY A 248 7.81 -9.61 15.52
N PRO A 249 7.01 -10.21 16.42
CA PRO A 249 7.24 -11.57 16.88
C PRO A 249 7.16 -12.58 15.74
N ALA A 250 7.98 -13.64 15.76
CA ALA A 250 7.97 -14.67 14.73
C ALA A 250 6.57 -15.26 14.42
N PRO A 251 5.66 -15.49 15.40
CA PRO A 251 4.30 -15.91 15.09
C PRO A 251 3.51 -14.95 14.19
N LEU A 252 3.70 -13.64 14.35
CA LEU A 252 3.07 -12.62 13.49
C LEU A 252 3.64 -12.73 12.08
N VAL A 253 4.96 -12.82 11.94
CA VAL A 253 5.63 -12.90 10.64
C VAL A 253 5.24 -14.18 9.89
N GLU A 254 5.18 -15.32 10.58
CA GLU A 254 4.71 -16.56 9.99
C GLU A 254 3.24 -16.48 9.56
N ALA A 255 2.38 -15.78 10.30
CA ALA A 255 1.00 -15.56 9.87
C ALA A 255 0.92 -14.77 8.57
N LEU A 256 1.72 -13.71 8.42
CA LEU A 256 1.78 -12.91 7.18
C LEU A 256 2.23 -13.75 5.98
N LEU A 257 3.27 -14.57 6.15
CA LEU A 257 3.84 -15.40 5.09
C LEU A 257 2.93 -16.53 4.62
N ASN A 258 2.03 -17.00 5.50
CA ASN A 258 1.10 -18.08 5.23
C ASN A 258 -0.32 -17.59 4.90
N ASP A 259 -0.56 -16.28 4.88
CA ASP A 259 -1.87 -15.72 4.59
C ASP A 259 -2.24 -15.89 3.09
N SER A 260 -3.49 -16.24 2.84
CA SER A 260 -4.00 -16.51 1.49
C SER A 260 -4.60 -15.29 0.78
N GLU A 261 -4.66 -14.14 1.43
CA GLU A 261 -5.22 -12.89 0.90
C GLU A 261 -4.12 -11.86 0.63
N ILE A 262 -3.22 -11.63 1.60
CA ILE A 262 -2.02 -10.81 1.40
C ILE A 262 -0.85 -11.64 0.86
N GLU A 263 0.07 -11.02 0.13
CA GLU A 263 1.31 -11.66 -0.32
C GLU A 263 2.47 -11.11 0.48
N ALA A 264 3.25 -11.99 1.12
CA ALA A 264 4.39 -11.56 1.91
C ALA A 264 5.63 -12.41 1.61
N VAL A 265 6.81 -11.79 1.75
CA VAL A 265 8.10 -12.43 1.55
C VAL A 265 9.09 -12.02 2.64
N ARG A 266 10.06 -12.88 2.93
CA ARG A 266 11.27 -12.48 3.67
C ARG A 266 12.32 -12.03 2.67
N LEU A 267 13.00 -10.92 2.95
CA LEU A 267 14.12 -10.43 2.15
C LEU A 267 15.42 -10.56 2.98
N PRO A 268 16.30 -11.54 2.67
CA PRO A 268 17.50 -11.80 3.49
C PRO A 268 18.48 -10.62 3.62
N TRP A 269 18.50 -9.73 2.62
CA TRP A 269 19.34 -8.53 2.60
C TRP A 269 18.69 -7.31 3.25
N ALA A 270 17.39 -7.39 3.58
CA ALA A 270 16.62 -6.35 4.24
C ALA A 270 15.75 -6.94 5.38
N PRO A 271 16.37 -7.58 6.38
CA PRO A 271 15.68 -8.17 7.52
C PRO A 271 15.02 -7.10 8.38
#